data_AF-A0A7W0UL96-F1
#
_entry.id   AF-A0A7W0UL96-F1
#
_cell.length_a   1.000
_cell.length_b   1.000
_cell.length_c   1.000
_cell.angle_alpha   90.00
_cell.angle_beta   90.00
_cell.angle_gamma   90.00
#
_symmetry.space_group_name_H-M   'P 1'
#
loop_
_entity.id
_entity.type
_entity.pdbx_description
1 polymer ?
#
loop_
_entity_poly.entity_id
_entity_poly.type
_entity_poly.pdbx_seq_one_letter_code
_entity_poly.pdbx_strand_id
1 'polypeptide(L)' 'MRSHRCGDLRAEHVGREVTLCGWVNSRRDHGGVTFIDLRDRAGVVQVVFNPEISPSAHDVAQDLRSEYC' A
#
# COMPACT_ATOMS: atom_id res chain seq x y z
N MET A 1 1.95 8.38 -12.66
CA MET A 1 1.57 7.38 -13.69
C MET A 1 1.24 6.08 -12.95
N ARG A 2 0.12 5.41 -13.25
CA ARG A 2 -0.33 4.19 -12.55
C ARG A 2 -0.22 2.99 -13.49
N SER A 3 0.31 1.87 -13.00
CA SER A 3 0.50 0.63 -13.78
C SER A 3 -0.70 -0.31 -13.72
N HIS A 4 -1.34 -0.45 -12.55
CA HIS A 4 -2.46 -1.36 -12.28
C HIS A 4 -3.47 -0.68 -11.36
N ARG A 5 -4.71 -1.18 -11.32
CA ARG A 5 -5.70 -0.74 -10.32
C ARG A 5 -5.60 -1.63 -9.08
N CYS A 6 -5.96 -1.10 -7.92
CA CYS A 6 -5.86 -1.82 -6.64
C CYS A 6 -6.68 -3.12 -6.67
N GLY A 7 -7.89 -3.08 -7.24
CA GLY A 7 -8.77 -4.24 -7.37
C GLY A 7 -8.38 -5.28 -8.43
N ASP A 8 -7.38 -4.99 -9.27
CA ASP A 8 -7.03 -5.85 -10.43
C ASP A 8 -5.88 -6.81 -10.13
N LEU A 9 -5.20 -6.69 -8.97
CA LEU A 9 -4.07 -7.55 -8.61
C LEU A 9 -4.53 -8.99 -8.34
N ARG A 10 -3.78 -9.94 -8.88
CA ARG A 10 -4.05 -11.40 -8.87
C ARG A 10 -2.73 -12.17 -8.72
N ALA A 11 -2.81 -13.48 -8.44
CA ALA A 11 -1.65 -14.33 -8.25
C ALA A 11 -0.64 -14.33 -9.42
N GLU A 12 -1.11 -14.09 -10.65
CA GLU A 12 -0.25 -13.95 -11.84
C GLU A 12 0.69 -12.71 -11.83
N HIS A 13 0.42 -11.76 -10.93
CA HIS A 13 1.21 -10.54 -10.77
C HIS A 13 2.33 -10.68 -9.72
N VAL A 14 2.45 -11.84 -9.07
CA VAL A 14 3.51 -12.09 -8.08
C VAL A 14 4.89 -11.91 -8.73
N GLY A 15 5.79 -11.22 -8.01
CA GLY A 15 7.16 -10.94 -8.46
C GLY A 15 7.28 -9.76 -9.43
N ARG A 16 6.18 -9.11 -9.81
CA ARG A 16 6.21 -7.90 -10.66
C ARG A 16 6.26 -6.64 -9.82
N GLU A 17 7.02 -5.66 -10.28
CA GLU A 17 6.95 -4.31 -9.76
C GLU A 17 5.69 -3.61 -10.28
N VAL A 18 4.92 -3.00 -9.39
CA VAL A 18 3.68 -2.29 -9.73
C VAL A 18 3.62 -0.93 -9.04
N THR A 19 3.15 0.07 -9.79
CA THR A 19 2.76 1.39 -9.26
C THR A 19 1.24 1.47 -9.15
N LEU A 20 0.74 1.75 -7.94
CA LEU A 20 -0.68 1.92 -7.61
C LEU A 20 -0.94 3.34 -7.14
N CYS A 21 -2.16 3.84 -7.36
CA CYS A 21 -2.61 5.14 -6.85
C CYS A 21 -4.05 4.99 -6.35
N GLY A 22 -4.33 5.55 -5.17
CA GLY A 22 -5.61 5.45 -4.49
C GLY A 22 -5.59 6.23 -3.17
N TRP A 23 -6.60 6.01 -2.34
CA TRP A 23 -6.76 6.63 -1.03
C TRP A 23 -6.50 5.62 0.08
N VAL A 24 -5.89 6.08 1.18
CA VAL A 24 -5.74 5.27 2.40
C VAL A 24 -7.12 4.99 2.99
N ASN A 25 -7.60 3.74 2.87
CA ASN A 25 -8.86 3.27 3.42
C ASN A 25 -8.73 2.95 4.91
N SER A 26 -7.65 2.28 5.30
CA SER A 26 -7.34 2.02 6.70
C SER A 26 -5.82 1.87 6.89
N ARG A 27 -5.35 2.18 8.09
CA ARG A 27 -3.97 1.96 8.52
C ARG A 27 -3.98 1.09 9.77
N ARG A 28 -3.12 0.08 9.79
CA ARG A 28 -2.87 -0.78 10.95
C ARG A 28 -1.38 -0.80 11.23
N ASP A 29 -1.01 -0.46 12.46
CA ASP A 29 0.38 -0.43 12.91
C ASP A 29 0.57 -1.53 13.95
N HIS A 30 1.60 -2.36 13.78
CA HIS A 30 1.93 -3.47 14.69
C HIS A 30 3.30 -3.28 15.36
N GLY A 31 3.80 -2.05 15.45
CA GLY A 31 5.03 -1.70 16.19
C GLY A 31 6.34 -2.13 15.53
N GLY A 32 6.26 -2.80 14.39
CA GLY A 32 7.40 -3.20 13.57
C GLY A 32 7.10 -3.33 12.08
N VAL A 33 5.82 -3.39 11.70
CA VAL A 33 5.36 -3.40 10.30
C VAL A 33 4.08 -2.58 10.23
N THR A 34 3.95 -1.78 9.17
CA THR A 34 2.76 -0.97 8.91
C THR A 34 1.98 -1.54 7.74
N PHE A 35 0.69 -1.74 7.92
CA PHE A 35 -0.24 -2.19 6.89
C PHE A 35 -1.13 -1.03 6.47
N ILE A 36 -1.24 -0.82 5.16
CA ILE A 36 -2.13 0.18 4.56
C ILE A 36 -3.08 -0.55 3.62
N ASP A 37 -4.37 -0.39 3.84
CA ASP A 37 -5.37 -0.73 2.84
C ASP A 37 -5.50 0.45 1.88
N LEU A 38 -4.98 0.30 0.66
CA LEU A 38 -5.09 1.29 -0.40
C LEU A 38 -6.35 0.99 -1.22
N ARG A 39 -7.23 1.97 -1.37
CA ARG A 39 -8.50 1.84 -2.10
C ARG A 39 -8.50 2.71 -3.33
N ASP A 40 -8.94 2.16 -4.45
CA ASP A 40 -9.33 2.92 -5.62
C ASP A 40 -10.73 2.51 -6.08
N ARG A 41 -11.17 3.01 -7.24
CA ARG A 41 -12.49 2.68 -7.80
C ARG A 41 -12.68 1.18 -8.08
N ALA A 42 -11.61 0.43 -8.32
CA ALA A 42 -11.69 -0.99 -8.66
C ALA A 42 -11.71 -1.90 -7.41
N GLY A 43 -11.20 -1.44 -6.27
CA GLY A 43 -11.22 -2.21 -5.04
C GLY A 43 -10.16 -1.77 -4.03
N VAL A 44 -9.85 -2.68 -3.11
CA VAL A 44 -8.87 -2.48 -2.03
C VAL A 44 -7.70 -3.45 -2.21
N VAL A 45 -6.49 -2.97 -1.96
CA VAL A 45 -5.26 -3.77 -1.88
C VAL A 45 -4.56 -3.52 -0.55
N GLN A 46 -3.96 -4.55 0.03
CA GLN A 46 -3.12 -4.41 1.21
C GLN A 46 -1.67 -4.14 0.79
N VAL A 47 -1.09 -3.06 1.30
CA VAL A 47 0.33 -2.70 1.14
C VAL A 47 1.02 -2.84 2.49
N VAL A 48 2.20 -3.46 2.50
CA VAL A 48 2.96 -3.75 3.73
C VAL A 48 4.29 -2.99 3.69
N PHE A 49 4.54 -2.19 4.71
CA PHE A 49 5.76 -1.43 4.90
C PHE A 49 6.59 -2.05 6.01
N ASN A 50 7.65 -2.76 5.62
CA ASN A 50 8.61 -3.39 6.54
C ASN A 50 9.91 -2.56 6.59
N PRO A 51 10.32 -2.05 7.77
CA PRO A 51 11.56 -1.28 7.92
C PRO A 51 12.82 -2.08 7.59
N GLU A 52 12.80 -3.42 7.67
CA GLU A 52 13.93 -4.26 7.25
C GLU A 52 14.13 -4.29 5.73
N ILE A 53 13.05 -4.06 4.96
CA ILE A 53 13.09 -4.02 3.50
C ILE A 53 13.34 -2.58 3.01
N SER A 54 12.63 -1.62 3.62
CA SER A 54 12.76 -0.20 3.27
C SER A 54 12.43 0.68 4.48
N PRO A 55 13.46 1.16 5.21
CA PRO A 55 13.26 2.08 6.33
C PRO A 55 12.58 3.38 5.88
N SER A 56 13.01 3.96 4.75
CA SER A 56 12.47 5.22 4.25
C SER A 56 10.99 5.13 3.86
N ALA A 57 10.56 4.01 3.28
CA ALA A 57 9.15 3.80 2.98
C ALA A 57 8.33 3.59 4.26
N HIS A 58 8.90 2.94 5.27
CA HIS A 58 8.26 2.77 6.57
C HIS A 58 8.04 4.12 7.27
N ASP A 59 9.03 5.00 7.29
CA ASP A 59 8.92 6.35 7.87
C ASP A 59 7.79 7.16 7.21
N VAL A 60 7.73 7.16 5.87
CA VAL A 60 6.63 7.82 5.14
C VAL A 60 5.28 7.19 5.49
N ALA A 61 5.20 5.87 5.65
CA ALA A 61 3.97 5.19 6.04
C ALA A 61 3.52 5.51 7.48
N GLN A 62 4.43 5.91 8.37
CA GLN A 62 4.08 6.36 9.72
C GLN A 62 3.32 7.70 9.72
N ASP A 63 3.53 8.53 8.70
CA ASP A 63 2.85 9.83 8.56
C ASP A 63 1.50 9.74 7.83
N LEU A 64 1.24 8.61 7.15
CA LEU A 64 -0.03 8.40 6.44
C LEU A 64 -1.21 8.37 7.43
N ARG A 65 -2.23 9.19 7.12
CA ARG A 65 -3.52 9.22 7.82
C ARG A 65 -4.67 8.83 6.89
N SER A 66 -5.83 8.54 7.47
CA SER A 66 -7.05 8.27 6.70
C SER A 66 -7.36 9.41 5.72
N GLU A 67 -7.75 9.06 4.50
CA GLU A 67 -8.03 9.98 3.37
C GLU A 67 -6.82 10.71 2.74
N TYR A 68 -5.59 10.33 3.06
CA TYR A 68 -4.43 10.78 2.29
C TYR A 68 -4.47 10.24 0.85
N CYS A 69 -4.12 11.12 -0.11
CA CYS A 69 -4.03 10.86 -1.55
C CYS A 69 -2.60 11.10 -2.05
#